data_AF-B4FCA2-F1
#
_entry.id   AF-B4FCA2-F1
#
_cell.length_a   1.000
_cell.length_b   1.000
_cell.length_c   1.000
_cell.angle_alpha   90.00
_cell.angle_beta   90.00
_cell.angle_gamma   90.00
#
_symmetry.space_group_name_H-M   'P 1'
#
loop_
_entity.id
_entity.type
_entity.pdbx_description
1 polymer ?
#
loop_
_entity_poly.entity_id
_entity_poly.type
_entity_poly.pdbx_seq_one_letter_code
_entity_poly.pdbx_strand_id
1 'polypeptide(L)'
;MSESPIFLLDTFTNLIVYYSSTADPSFPFPPPRDCLLRTTINKLKQDRCITPKLTFIHGGEDDSTLFESYLIEEQDVDGSGLTTGSGFVAFRESVRNVAGEIIQEEIGS
;
A
#
# COMPACT_ATOMS: atom_id res chain seq x y z
N MET A 1 6.80 4.43 -13.48
CA MET A 1 5.60 3.81 -12.91
C MET A 1 5.64 2.33 -13.25
N SER A 2 5.20 1.45 -12.35
CA SER A 2 5.20 0.01 -12.62
C SER A 2 4.40 -0.31 -13.88
N GLU A 3 4.93 -1.19 -14.73
CA GLU A 3 4.25 -1.70 -15.93
C GLU A 3 3.19 -2.76 -15.60
N SER A 4 3.06 -3.13 -14.32
CA SER A 4 2.10 -4.15 -13.88
C SER A 4 0.69 -3.56 -13.85
N PRO A 5 -0.30 -4.23 -14.48
CA PRO A 5 -1.67 -3.70 -14.58
C PRO A 5 -2.50 -3.96 -13.31
N ILE A 6 -2.12 -4.93 -12.48
CA ILE A 6 -2.92 -5.39 -11.33
C ILE A 6 -2.00 -5.61 -10.12
N PHE A 7 -2.39 -5.09 -8.97
CA PHE A 7 -1.67 -5.20 -7.70
C PHE A 7 -2.55 -5.89 -6.66
N LEU A 8 -1.93 -6.68 -5.78
CA LEU A 8 -2.57 -7.26 -4.60
C LEU A 8 -1.86 -6.71 -3.37
N LEU A 9 -2.61 -5.98 -2.53
CA LEU A 9 -2.15 -5.43 -1.27
C LEU A 9 -2.79 -6.19 -0.12
N ASP A 10 -1.98 -6.64 0.84
CA ASP A 10 -2.41 -7.36 2.03
C ASP A 10 -2.11 -6.52 3.27
N THR A 11 -3.15 -5.99 3.91
CA THR A 11 -3.06 -5.15 5.11
C THR A 11 -3.62 -5.86 6.35
N PHE A 12 -3.49 -7.20 6.40
CA PHE A 12 -3.97 -8.09 7.46
C PHE A 12 -5.49 -8.19 7.59
N THR A 13 -6.19 -7.08 7.80
CA THR A 13 -7.66 -7.02 7.90
C THR A 13 -8.33 -6.79 6.55
N ASN A 14 -7.60 -6.28 5.55
CA ASN A 14 -8.07 -6.11 4.19
C ASN A 14 -7.11 -6.78 3.19
N LEU A 15 -7.70 -7.35 2.14
CA LEU A 15 -7.03 -7.72 0.91
C LEU A 15 -7.58 -6.80 -0.18
N ILE A 16 -6.72 -6.00 -0.80
CA ILE A 16 -7.13 -5.04 -1.83
C ILE A 16 -6.52 -5.47 -3.15
N VAL A 17 -7.36 -5.67 -4.15
CA VAL A 17 -6.95 -5.87 -5.53
C VAL A 17 -7.16 -4.56 -6.26
N TYR A 18 -6.07 -3.93 -6.69
CA TYR A 18 -6.09 -2.66 -7.39
C TYR A 18 -5.71 -2.88 -8.85
N TYR A 19 -6.59 -2.51 -9.77
CA TYR A 19 -6.30 -2.41 -11.19
C TYR A 19 -5.81 -1.00 -11.46
N SER A 20 -4.64 -0.85 -12.08
CA SER A 20 -4.11 0.48 -12.41
C SER A 20 -5.07 1.22 -13.34
N SER A 21 -5.11 2.55 -13.26
CA SER A 21 -5.80 3.38 -14.26
C SER A 21 -5.22 3.24 -15.68
N THR A 22 -4.00 2.72 -15.77
CA THR A 22 -3.32 2.39 -17.02
C THR A 22 -3.41 0.91 -17.38
N ALA A 23 -4.22 0.11 -16.67
CA ALA A 23 -4.41 -1.30 -17.00
C ALA A 23 -5.07 -1.45 -18.37
N ASP A 24 -4.67 -2.50 -19.11
CA ASP A 24 -5.28 -2.81 -20.40
C ASP A 24 -6.78 -3.11 -20.21
N PRO A 25 -7.69 -2.43 -20.92
CA PRO A 25 -9.14 -2.62 -20.78
C PRO A 25 -9.62 -4.01 -21.22
N SER A 26 -8.76 -4.81 -21.87
CA SER A 26 -9.05 -6.22 -22.15
C SER A 26 -8.99 -7.10 -20.90
N PHE A 27 -8.39 -6.64 -19.80
CA PHE A 27 -8.38 -7.39 -18.55
C PHE A 27 -9.78 -7.41 -17.94
N PRO A 28 -10.33 -8.60 -17.64
CA PRO A 28 -11.64 -8.71 -17.02
C PRO A 28 -11.65 -8.10 -15.61
N PHE A 29 -12.63 -7.25 -15.37
CA PHE A 29 -12.94 -6.69 -14.06
C PHE A 29 -14.42 -6.97 -13.69
N PRO A 30 -14.70 -7.58 -12.53
CA PRO A 30 -13.73 -8.12 -11.56
C PRO A 30 -13.00 -9.37 -12.11
N PRO A 31 -11.87 -9.78 -11.50
CA PRO A 31 -11.11 -10.92 -11.97
C PRO A 31 -11.95 -12.22 -11.96
N PRO A 32 -11.83 -13.07 -13.02
CA PRO A 32 -12.52 -14.35 -13.14
C PRO A 32 -12.33 -15.22 -11.90
N ARG A 33 -13.34 -16.03 -11.57
CA ARG A 33 -13.32 -16.85 -10.35
C ARG A 33 -12.22 -17.92 -10.37
N ASP A 34 -11.90 -18.41 -11.55
CA ASP A 34 -10.97 -19.49 -11.87
C ASP A 34 -9.62 -18.96 -12.39
N CYS A 35 -9.12 -17.87 -11.81
CA CYS A 35 -7.80 -17.34 -12.12
C CYS A 35 -6.81 -17.50 -10.97
N LEU A 36 -5.50 -17.41 -11.29
CA LEU A 36 -4.43 -17.50 -10.30
C LEU A 36 -4.60 -16.50 -9.16
N LEU A 37 -5.03 -15.26 -9.47
CA LEU A 37 -5.25 -14.21 -8.47
C LEU A 37 -6.30 -14.62 -7.42
N ARG A 38 -7.44 -15.19 -7.86
CA ARG A 38 -8.50 -15.68 -6.94
C ARG A 38 -8.01 -16.85 -6.10
N THR A 39 -7.25 -17.77 -6.68
CA THR A 39 -6.65 -18.89 -5.94
C THR A 39 -5.69 -18.38 -4.86
N THR A 40 -4.83 -17.41 -5.18
CA THR A 40 -3.91 -16.78 -4.22
C THR A 40 -4.66 -16.08 -3.10
N ILE A 41 -5.70 -15.29 -3.42
CA ILE A 41 -6.55 -14.61 -2.42
C ILE A 41 -7.22 -15.62 -1.49
N ASN A 42 -7.76 -16.71 -2.03
CA ASN A 42 -8.41 -17.74 -1.23
C ASN A 42 -7.43 -18.42 -0.28
N LYS A 43 -6.19 -18.67 -0.72
CA LYS A 43 -5.13 -19.20 0.14
C LYS A 43 -4.77 -18.22 1.26
N LEU A 44 -4.57 -16.94 0.92
CA LEU A 44 -4.29 -15.90 1.92
C LEU A 44 -5.40 -15.79 2.96
N LYS A 45 -6.67 -15.96 2.58
CA LYS A 45 -7.80 -15.98 3.53
C LYS A 45 -7.78 -17.18 4.46
N GLN A 46 -7.34 -18.35 3.98
CA GLN A 46 -7.29 -19.59 4.77
C GLN A 46 -6.16 -19.58 5.80
N ASP A 47 -5.04 -18.93 5.48
CA ASP A 47 -3.85 -18.88 6.34
C ASP A 47 -4.00 -17.90 7.53
N ARG A 48 -5.13 -17.21 7.66
CA ARG A 48 -5.35 -16.14 8.65
C ARG A 48 -6.27 -16.60 9.78
N CYS A 49 -6.01 -16.08 10.99
CA CYS A 49 -6.88 -16.27 12.16
C CYS A 49 -8.17 -15.42 12.11
N ILE A 50 -8.24 -14.43 11.22
CA ILE A 50 -9.40 -13.58 10.95
C ILE A 50 -9.57 -13.50 9.43
N THR A 51 -10.79 -13.62 8.92
CA THR A 51 -11.06 -13.48 7.49
C THR A 51 -10.91 -12.03 7.04
N PRO A 52 -9.90 -11.68 6.22
CA PRO A 52 -9.74 -10.31 5.74
C PRO A 52 -10.85 -9.95 4.75
N LYS A 53 -11.27 -8.68 4.77
CA LYS A 53 -12.21 -8.11 3.80
C LYS A 53 -11.52 -7.98 2.43
N LEU A 54 -12.12 -8.56 1.40
CA LEU A 54 -11.61 -8.47 0.04
C LEU A 54 -12.29 -7.33 -0.71
N THR A 55 -11.51 -6.38 -1.22
CA THR A 55 -11.97 -5.23 -1.99
C THR A 55 -11.31 -5.23 -3.37
N PHE A 56 -12.09 -4.97 -4.42
CA PHE A 56 -11.60 -4.73 -5.78
C PHE A 56 -11.76 -3.26 -6.09
N ILE A 57 -10.73 -2.63 -6.66
CA ILE A 57 -10.71 -1.21 -7.03
C ILE A 57 -10.20 -1.12 -8.47
N HIS A 58 -10.98 -0.47 -9.34
CA HIS A 58 -10.56 -0.10 -10.68
C HIS A 58 -10.03 1.34 -10.69
N GLY A 59 -8.72 1.52 -10.81
CA GLY A 59 -8.10 2.83 -10.88
C GLY A 59 -8.68 3.69 -12.01
N GLY A 60 -8.99 4.95 -11.72
CA GLY A 60 -9.60 5.87 -12.67
C GLY A 60 -11.13 5.75 -12.83
N GLU A 61 -11.75 4.69 -12.30
CA GLU A 61 -13.21 4.53 -12.28
C GLU A 61 -13.78 4.52 -10.85
N ASP A 62 -13.16 3.75 -9.95
CA ASP A 62 -13.54 3.63 -8.54
C ASP A 62 -12.74 4.59 -7.64
N ASP A 63 -13.25 4.84 -6.43
CA ASP A 63 -12.52 5.55 -5.38
C ASP A 63 -11.30 4.74 -4.89
N SER A 64 -10.10 5.23 -5.22
CA SER A 64 -8.82 4.63 -4.87
C SER A 64 -8.28 5.01 -3.49
N THR A 65 -8.97 5.88 -2.75
CA THR A 65 -8.51 6.41 -1.44
C THR A 65 -8.13 5.29 -0.47
N LEU A 66 -8.92 4.20 -0.43
CA LEU A 66 -8.62 3.07 0.44
C LEU A 66 -7.26 2.42 0.10
N PHE A 67 -6.97 2.21 -1.19
CA PHE A 67 -5.68 1.65 -1.62
C PHE A 67 -4.53 2.61 -1.33
N GLU A 68 -4.71 3.88 -1.69
CA GLU A 68 -3.71 4.93 -1.51
C GLU A 68 -3.34 5.11 -0.05
N SER A 69 -4.31 5.09 0.87
CA SER A 69 -4.09 5.23 2.32
C SER A 69 -3.13 4.19 2.93
N TYR A 70 -2.94 3.05 2.26
CA TYR A 70 -2.04 1.99 2.68
C TYR A 70 -0.65 2.06 2.01
N LEU A 71 -0.41 2.99 1.09
CA LEU A 71 0.89 3.20 0.44
C LEU A 71 1.86 4.00 1.33
N ILE A 72 2.13 3.50 2.53
CA ILE A 72 2.83 4.18 3.64
C ILE A 72 4.21 4.82 3.35
N GLU A 73 4.79 4.58 2.17
CA GLU A 73 6.07 5.19 1.77
C GLU A 73 5.88 6.51 1.01
N GLU A 74 4.69 6.76 0.45
CA GLU A 74 4.37 7.94 -0.34
C GLU A 74 4.22 9.19 0.55
N GLN A 75 4.42 10.37 -0.07
CA GLN A 75 4.59 11.63 0.66
C GLN A 75 3.39 12.06 1.52
N ASP A 76 2.20 11.56 1.21
CA ASP A 76 0.94 11.98 1.84
C ASP A 76 0.32 10.92 2.75
N VAL A 77 1.02 9.82 3.07
CA VAL A 77 0.42 8.68 3.78
C VAL A 77 1.26 8.19 4.95
N ASP A 78 0.75 8.42 6.16
CA ASP A 78 1.29 7.94 7.43
C ASP A 78 0.70 6.57 7.87
N GLY A 79 -0.13 5.95 7.02
CA GLY A 79 -0.87 4.73 7.33
C GLY A 79 -2.00 4.90 8.36
N SER A 80 -2.20 6.11 8.91
CA SER A 80 -3.31 6.48 9.80
C SER A 80 -4.47 7.13 9.04
N GLY A 81 -4.23 7.54 7.79
CA GLY A 81 -5.19 8.22 6.93
C GLY A 81 -5.18 9.75 7.11
N LEU A 82 -4.20 10.31 7.82
CA LEU A 82 -3.95 11.75 7.90
C LEU A 82 -2.70 12.11 7.09
N THR A 83 -2.81 13.12 6.24
CA THR A 83 -1.69 13.62 5.45
C THR A 83 -0.71 14.35 6.37
N THR A 84 0.39 13.72 6.78
CA THR A 84 1.43 14.35 7.61
C THR A 84 2.42 15.18 6.79
N GLY A 85 2.30 15.18 5.46
CA GLY A 85 3.11 15.99 4.54
C GLY A 85 4.60 15.60 4.50
N SER A 86 4.98 14.45 5.08
CA SER A 86 6.34 13.93 5.04
C SER A 86 6.36 12.43 4.72
N GLY A 87 6.80 12.08 3.51
CA GLY A 87 6.99 10.68 3.11
C GLY A 87 8.20 10.01 3.77
N PHE A 88 8.40 8.73 3.45
CA PHE A 88 9.46 7.91 4.04
C PHE A 88 10.88 8.52 3.90
N VAL A 89 11.16 9.19 2.79
CA VAL A 89 12.45 9.86 2.57
C VAL A 89 12.66 11.01 3.56
N ALA A 90 11.66 11.86 3.74
CA ALA A 90 11.72 12.98 4.69
C ALA A 90 11.85 12.49 6.13
N PHE A 91 11.13 11.42 6.50
CA PHE A 91 11.29 10.76 7.79
C PHE A 91 12.73 10.30 8.04
N ARG A 92 13.36 9.63 7.05
CA ARG A 92 14.75 9.18 7.17
C ARG A 92 15.74 10.33 7.34
N GLU A 93 15.52 11.44 6.65
CA GLU A 93 16.34 12.64 6.78
C GLU A 93 16.18 13.27 8.17
N SER A 94 14.96 13.33 8.69
CA SER A 94 14.68 13.78 10.05
C SER A 94 15.41 12.93 11.09
N VAL A 95 15.34 11.59 10.98
CA VAL A 95 16.07 10.67 11.88
C VAL A 95 17.59 10.91 11.81
N ARG A 96 18.14 11.11 10.60
CA ARG A 96 19.57 11.40 10.43
C ARG A 96 19.98 12.69 11.14
N ASN A 97 19.17 13.75 11.02
CA ASN A 97 19.47 15.05 11.62
C ASN A 97 19.45 14.95 13.15
N VAL A 98 18.39 14.35 13.71
CA VAL A 98 18.26 14.14 15.17
C VAL A 98 19.41 13.29 15.72
N ALA A 99 19.79 12.22 15.02
CA ALA A 99 20.92 11.40 15.44
C ALA A 99 22.25 12.18 15.41
N GLY A 100 22.46 13.05 14.43
CA GLY A 100 23.63 13.92 14.35
C GLY A 100 23.72 14.92 15.51
N GLU A 101 22.60 15.53 15.88
CA GLU A 101 22.51 16.46 17.02
C GLU A 101 22.87 15.78 18.33
N ILE A 102 22.30 14.59 18.60
CA ILE A 102 22.60 13.81 19.82
C ILE A 102 24.10 13.50 19.92
N ILE A 103 24.71 13.03 18.83
CA ILE A 103 26.14 12.72 18.79
C ILE A 103 26.97 13.98 19.07
N GLN A 104 26.59 15.12 18.51
CA GLN A 104 27.31 16.37 18.72
C GLN A 104 27.23 16.88 20.17
N GLU A 105 26.08 16.70 20.84
CA GLU A 105 25.92 17.01 22.27
C GLU A 105 26.78 16.11 23.16
N GLU A 106 26.90 14.82 22.83
CA GLU A 106 27.71 13.85 23.59
C GLU A 106 29.22 14.06 23.43
N ILE A 107 29.70 14.51 22.26
CA ILE A 107 31.13 14.78 22.01
C ILE A 107 31.52 16.19 22.50
N GLY A 108 30.56 17.10 22.60
CA GLY A 108 30.75 18.49 23.05
C GLY A 108 30.75 18.69 24.58
N SER A 109 30.49 17.64 25.36
CA SER A 109 30.59 17.60 26.84
C SER A 109 31.82 16.83 27.32
#